data_AF-A0A533W3T6-F1
#
_entry.id   AF-A0A533W3T6-F1
#
_cell.length_a   1.000
_cell.length_b   1.000
_cell.length_c   1.000
_cell.angle_alpha   90.00
_cell.angle_beta   90.00
_cell.angle_gamma   90.00
#
_symmetry.space_group_name_H-M   'P 1'
#
loop_
_entity.id
_entity.type
_entity.pdbx_description
1 polymer ?
#
loop_
_entity_poly.entity_id
_entity_poly.type
_entity_poly.pdbx_seq_one_letter_code
_entity_poly.pdbx_strand_id
1 'polypeptide(L)' 'MPDHSITLKKGRRAADQEDKVHNRWHPDIKPIVEISPGDEIRLECI' A
#
# COMPACT_ATOMS: atom_id res chain seq x y z
N MET A 1 11.68 -14.05 1.27
CA MET A 1 10.32 -13.77 0.75
C MET A 1 9.74 -12.79 1.76
N PRO A 2 9.21 -11.63 1.36
CA PRO A 2 8.73 -10.64 2.31
C PRO A 2 7.50 -11.20 3.04
N ASP A 3 7.35 -10.86 4.31
CA ASP A 3 6.20 -11.22 5.13
C ASP A 3 4.91 -10.57 4.59
N HIS A 4 5.04 -9.38 4.01
CA HIS A 4 3.94 -8.65 3.38
C HIS A 4 4.31 -8.15 1.98
N SER A 5 3.42 -8.33 1.01
CA SER A 5 3.63 -7.86 -0.36
C SER A 5 2.41 -7.10 -0.87
N ILE A 6 2.59 -5.80 -1.10
CA ILE A 6 1.56 -4.90 -1.62
C ILE A 6 1.87 -4.63 -3.09
N THR A 7 0.99 -5.09 -3.97
CA THR A 7 1.11 -4.92 -5.42
C THR A 7 0.08 -3.95 -5.98
N LEU A 8 0.45 -3.32 -7.10
CA LEU A 8 -0.40 -2.37 -7.83
C LEU A 8 -0.76 -2.91 -9.22
N LYS A 9 -1.95 -2.58 -9.69
CA LYS A 9 -2.36 -2.91 -11.06
C LYS A 9 -1.72 -1.94 -12.03
N LYS A 10 -0.69 -2.41 -12.74
CA LYS A 10 -0.05 -1.64 -13.80
C LYS A 10 -1.06 -1.25 -14.89
N GLY A 11 -0.96 -0.01 -15.36
CA GLY A 11 -1.88 0.55 -16.37
C GLY A 11 -3.21 1.04 -15.82
N ARG A 12 -3.45 0.95 -14.50
CA ARG A 12 -4.59 1.57 -13.82
C ARG A 12 -4.16 2.88 -13.16
N ARG A 13 -5.09 3.84 -13.09
CA ARG A 13 -4.83 5.13 -12.43
C ARG A 13 -4.76 4.93 -10.93
N ALA A 14 -3.99 5.79 -10.24
CA ALA A 14 -3.91 5.81 -8.78
C ALA A 14 -5.30 6.00 -8.12
N ALA A 15 -6.11 6.88 -8.69
CA ALA A 15 -7.46 7.17 -8.20
C ALA A 15 -8.42 5.97 -8.30
N ASP A 16 -8.14 4.98 -9.15
CA ASP A 16 -8.95 3.75 -9.25
C ASP A 16 -8.49 2.67 -8.26
N GLN A 17 -7.49 2.97 -7.43
CA GLN A 17 -6.82 2.08 -6.46
C GLN A 17 -6.61 2.83 -5.13
N GLU A 18 -7.61 3.63 -4.74
CA GLU A 18 -7.59 4.44 -3.52
C GLU A 18 -7.60 3.61 -2.23
N ASP A 19 -7.74 2.29 -2.30
CA ASP A 19 -7.52 1.38 -1.19
C ASP A 19 -6.03 1.19 -0.86
N LYS A 20 -5.13 1.54 -1.80
CA LYS A 20 -3.68 1.32 -1.67
C LYS A 20 -2.82 2.54 -1.94
N VAL A 21 -3.33 3.49 -2.72
CA VAL A 21 -2.56 4.67 -3.14
C VAL A 21 -3.32 5.94 -2.82
N HIS A 22 -2.67 6.80 -2.04
CA HIS A 22 -3.17 8.11 -1.69
C HIS A 22 -2.14 9.17 -2.06
N ASN A 23 -2.60 10.36 -2.41
CA ASN A 23 -1.75 11.52 -2.66
C ASN A 23 -1.85 12.57 -1.55
N ARG A 24 -2.42 12.20 -0.40
CA ARG A 24 -2.61 13.04 0.79
C ARG A 24 -2.39 12.20 2.04
N TRP A 25 -1.99 12.87 3.11
CA TRP A 25 -1.98 12.32 4.46
C TRP A 25 -3.24 12.81 5.19
N HIS A 26 -4.02 11.88 5.73
CA HIS A 26 -5.23 12.19 6.50
C HIS A 26 -5.42 11.12 7.57
N PRO A 27 -5.80 11.47 8.82
CA PRO A 27 -5.97 10.50 9.91
C PRO A 27 -7.03 9.43 9.62
N ASP A 28 -8.02 9.76 8.80
CA ASP A 28 -9.10 8.83 8.44
C ASP A 28 -8.74 7.85 7.30
N ILE A 29 -7.56 8.00 6.68
CA ILE A 29 -7.08 7.02 5.70
C ILE A 29 -6.76 5.73 6.46
N LYS A 30 -7.43 4.65 6.07
CA LYS A 30 -7.25 3.34 6.70
C LYS A 30 -5.85 2.78 6.41
N PRO A 31 -5.21 2.12 7.39
CA PRO A 31 -3.99 1.36 7.13
C PRO A 31 -4.24 0.29 6.05
N ILE A 32 -3.29 0.15 5.14
CA ILE A 32 -3.32 -0.90 4.11
C ILE A 32 -2.90 -2.28 4.67
N VAL A 33 -2.07 -2.29 5.71
CA VAL A 33 -1.57 -3.49 6.38
C VAL A 33 -1.14 -3.14 7.82
N GLU A 34 -1.34 -4.08 8.75
CA GLU A 34 -0.76 -4.04 10.09
C GLU A 34 0.41 -5.03 10.14
N ILE A 35 1.52 -4.65 10.78
CA ILE A 35 2.76 -5.45 10.80
C ILE A 35 3.31 -5.59 12.22
N SER A 36 4.14 -6.60 12.43
CA SER A 36 4.92 -6.79 13.64
C SER A 36 6.35 -6.25 13.50
N PRO A 37 7.01 -5.88 14.61
CA PRO A 37 8.43 -5.56 14.60
C PRO A 37 9.26 -6.72 14.05
N GLY A 38 10.05 -6.46 13.01
CA GLY A 38 10.88 -7.45 12.34
C GLY A 38 10.34 -7.95 11.00
N ASP A 39 9.07 -7.66 10.68
CA ASP A 39 8.47 -8.03 9.39
C ASP A 39 9.16 -7.30 8.22
N GLU A 40 9.42 -8.02 7.14
CA GLU A 40 9.89 -7.49 5.86
C GLU A 40 8.71 -7.19 4.94
N ILE A 41 8.66 -5.96 4.38
CA ILE A 41 7.60 -5.54 3.47
C ILE A 41 8.16 -5.24 2.09
N ARG A 42 7.46 -5.72 1.06
CA ARG A 42 7.63 -5.29 -0.33
C ARG A 42 6.45 -4.42 -0.78
N LEU A 43 6.73 -3.18 -1.15
CA LEU A 43 5.77 -2.23 -1.69
C LEU A 43 6.08 -1.94 -3.16
N GLU A 44 5.10 -2.11 -4.03
CA GLU A 44 5.18 -1.58 -5.39
C GLU A 44 4.73 -0.11 -5.41
N CYS A 45 5.52 0.74 -6.07
CA CYS A 45 5.27 2.18 -6.15
C CYS A 45 5.03 2.61 -7.60
N ILE A 46 4.35 3.76 -7.78
CA ILE A 46 4.07 4.42 -9.07
C ILE A 46 4.57 5.85 -9.10
#